data_AF-A0A0F9E522-F1
#
_entry.id   AF-A0A0F9E522-F1
#
_cell.length_a   1.000
_cell.length_b   1.000
_cell.length_c   1.000
_cell.angle_alpha   90.00
_cell.angle_beta   90.00
_cell.angle_gamma   90.00
#
_symmetry.space_group_name_H-M   'P 1'
#
loop_
_entity.id
_entity.type
_entity.pdbx_description
1 polymer ?
#
loop_
_entity_poly.entity_id
_entity_poly.type
_entity_poly.pdbx_seq_one_letter_code
_entity_poly.pdbx_strand_id
1 'polypeptide(L)'
;MTTRYQNEHYEDVARTLKAHRGCVMGCAKAKDDSWCPPNLAQGFADLFAADNPPFCRTCDTSHSIFHASEGLHDYDTGGFDRERFLAA
;
A
#
# COMPACT_ATOMS: atom_id res chain seq x y z
N MET A 1 -20.01 3.98 12.81
CA MET A 1 -18.73 3.89 13.54
C MET A 1 -17.91 2.83 12.82
N THR A 2 -17.15 3.24 11.80
CA THR A 2 -16.42 2.30 10.95
C THR A 2 -15.18 1.88 11.72
N THR A 3 -15.17 0.63 12.18
CA THR A 3 -13.98 0.00 12.75
C THR A 3 -12.91 0.07 11.67
N ARG A 4 -11.88 0.89 11.91
CA ARG A 4 -10.80 1.24 10.97
C ARG A 4 -10.04 0.05 10.38
N TYR A 5 -10.31 -1.15 10.88
CA TYR A 5 -9.83 -2.42 10.36
C TYR A 5 -11.02 -3.39 10.31
N GLN A 6 -11.43 -3.78 9.10
CA GLN A 6 -12.35 -4.90 8.92
C GLN A 6 -11.55 -6.22 8.90
N ASN A 7 -12.20 -7.36 9.13
CA ASN A 7 -11.54 -8.68 9.12
C ASN A 7 -10.77 -8.93 7.81
N GLU A 8 -11.27 -8.44 6.68
CA GLU A 8 -10.62 -8.54 5.37
C GLU A 8 -9.23 -7.87 5.35
N HIS A 9 -9.07 -6.74 6.06
CA HIS A 9 -7.79 -6.04 6.16
C HIS A 9 -6.72 -6.88 6.88
N TYR A 10 -7.12 -7.63 7.91
CA TYR A 10 -6.21 -8.56 8.60
C TYR A 10 -5.85 -9.76 7.73
N GLU A 11 -6.78 -10.26 6.91
CA GLU A 11 -6.51 -11.34 5.96
C GLU A 11 -5.55 -10.92 4.85
N ASP A 12 -5.67 -9.68 4.36
CA ASP A 12 -4.76 -9.13 3.35
C ASP A 12 -3.35 -8.91 3.88
N VAL A 13 -3.23 -8.39 5.11
CA VAL A 13 -1.93 -8.31 5.80
C VAL A 13 -1.33 -9.71 5.98
N ALA A 14 -2.14 -10.70 6.38
CA ALA A 14 -1.67 -12.08 6.54
C ALA A 14 -1.22 -12.69 5.20
N ARG A 15 -1.92 -12.40 4.09
CA ARG A 15 -1.51 -12.81 2.74
C ARG A 15 -0.17 -12.20 2.34
N THR A 16 0.01 -10.90 2.56
CA THR A 16 1.27 -10.19 2.28
C THR A 16 2.43 -10.76 3.11
N LEU A 17 2.21 -10.99 4.41
CA LEU A 17 3.21 -11.62 5.27
C LEU A 17 3.55 -13.06 4.85
N LYS A 18 2.54 -13.84 4.43
CA LYS A 18 2.75 -15.21 3.94
C LYS A 18 3.54 -15.23 2.63
N ALA A 19 3.26 -14.32 1.70
CA ALA A 19 4.00 -14.17 0.45
C ALA A 19 5.48 -13.82 0.68
N HIS A 20 5.78 -13.09 1.76
CA HIS A 20 7.13 -12.68 2.15
C HIS A 20 7.69 -13.45 3.36
N ARG A 21 7.16 -14.64 3.67
CA ARG A 21 7.54 -15.42 4.86
C ARG A 21 9.04 -15.67 4.96
N GLY A 22 9.73 -15.87 3.85
CA GLY A 22 11.19 -16.05 3.83
C GLY A 22 11.96 -14.84 4.38
N CYS A 23 11.45 -13.63 4.17
CA CYS A 23 12.04 -12.39 4.63
C CYS A 23 11.68 -12.10 6.09
N VAL A 24 10.40 -12.32 6.44
CA VAL A 24 9.90 -12.15 7.82
C VAL A 24 10.61 -13.10 8.80
N MET A 25 10.94 -14.32 8.36
CA MET A 25 11.63 -15.32 9.18
C MET A 25 13.17 -15.18 9.15
N GLY A 26 13.72 -14.17 8.46
CA GLY A 26 15.16 -13.97 8.33
C GLY A 26 15.90 -15.06 7.53
N CYS A 27 15.17 -15.89 6.78
CA CYS A 27 15.74 -17.02 6.03
C CYS A 27 16.15 -16.65 4.60
N ALA A 28 15.66 -15.53 4.06
CA ALA A 28 15.96 -15.05 2.72
C ALA A 28 16.82 -13.78 2.80
N LYS A 29 18.15 -13.94 2.84
CA LYS A 29 19.02 -12.86 2.38
C LYS A 29 18.75 -12.66 0.89
N ALA A 30 18.33 -11.46 0.50
CA ALA A 30 18.41 -11.08 -0.90
C ALA A 30 19.90 -11.10 -1.32
N LYS A 31 20.18 -11.26 -2.62
CA LYS A 31 21.57 -11.33 -3.14
C LYS A 31 22.41 -10.08 -2.82
N ASP A 32 21.78 -9.02 -2.34
CA ASP A 32 22.33 -7.72 -2.00
C ASP A 32 22.50 -7.50 -0.48
N ASP A 33 22.38 -8.54 0.36
CA ASP A 33 22.42 -8.45 1.82
C ASP A 33 21.29 -7.59 2.45
N SER A 34 20.28 -7.17 1.68
CA SER A 34 19.09 -6.52 2.24
C SER A 34 18.21 -7.56 2.97
N TRP A 35 17.93 -7.28 4.25
CA TRP A 35 17.17 -8.17 5.15
C TRP A 35 15.67 -8.22 4.79
N CYS A 36 15.21 -7.30 3.95
CA CYS A 36 13.82 -7.21 3.53
C CYS A 36 13.77 -6.72 2.08
N PRO A 37 13.28 -7.53 1.12
CA PRO A 37 13.16 -7.08 -0.24
C PRO A 37 12.15 -5.92 -0.29
N PRO A 38 12.38 -4.92 -1.15
CA PRO A 38 11.49 -3.75 -1.33
C PRO A 38 10.01 -4.14 -1.54
N ASN A 39 9.78 -5.38 -1.99
CA ASN A 39 8.47 -5.97 -2.24
C ASN A 39 7.56 -6.05 -1.01
N LEU A 40 8.08 -6.23 0.22
CA LEU A 40 7.22 -6.30 1.42
C LEU A 40 6.66 -4.92 1.78
N ALA A 41 7.53 -3.91 1.82
CA ALA A 41 7.12 -2.52 2.01
C ALA A 41 6.17 -2.08 0.90
N GLN A 42 6.41 -2.52 -0.33
CA GLN A 42 5.52 -2.30 -1.47
C GLN A 42 4.12 -2.90 -1.26
N GLY A 43 4.04 -4.14 -0.80
CA GLY A 43 2.75 -4.78 -0.49
C GLY A 43 1.96 -4.04 0.59
N PHE A 44 2.63 -3.53 1.62
CA PHE A 44 1.97 -2.69 2.63
C PHE A 44 1.55 -1.32 2.08
N ALA A 45 2.40 -0.69 1.28
CA ALA A 45 2.10 0.59 0.68
C ALA A 45 0.87 0.50 -0.24
N ASP A 46 0.76 -0.58 -1.02
CA ASP A 46 -0.39 -0.86 -1.88
C ASP A 46 -1.67 -1.12 -1.06
N LEU A 47 -1.58 -1.86 0.04
CA LEU A 47 -2.72 -2.11 0.95
C LEU A 47 -3.23 -0.83 1.62
N PHE A 48 -2.33 -0.01 2.16
CA PHE A 48 -2.71 1.25 2.82
C PHE A 48 -3.29 2.26 1.82
N ALA A 49 -2.79 2.25 0.59
CA ALA A 49 -3.31 3.06 -0.48
C ALA A 49 -4.69 2.63 -0.98
N ALA A 50 -4.98 1.32 -0.96
CA ALA A 50 -6.31 0.80 -1.29
C ALA A 50 -7.35 1.16 -0.21
N ASP A 51 -6.96 1.16 1.06
CA ASP A 51 -7.84 1.51 2.20
C ASP A 51 -8.07 3.03 2.32
N ASN A 52 -7.08 3.84 1.91
CA ASN A 52 -7.15 5.30 1.95
C ASN A 52 -6.88 5.91 0.56
N PRO A 53 -7.82 5.73 -0.40
CA PRO A 53 -7.66 6.22 -1.76
C PRO A 53 -7.71 7.75 -1.83
N PRO A 54 -6.97 8.38 -2.77
CA PRO A 54 -7.08 9.80 -3.02
C PRO A 54 -8.46 10.16 -3.57
N PHE A 55 -8.99 11.30 -3.13
CA PHE A 55 -10.26 11.83 -3.61
C PHE A 55 -10.04 12.75 -4.80
N CYS A 56 -10.73 12.48 -5.91
CA CYS A 56 -10.68 13.31 -7.11
C CYS A 56 -11.81 14.33 -7.10
N ARG A 57 -11.49 15.62 -7.08
CA ARG A 57 -12.45 16.72 -7.18
C ARG A 57 -13.05 16.84 -8.58
N THR A 58 -12.28 16.49 -9.61
CA THR A 58 -12.77 16.52 -11.00
C THR A 58 -13.87 15.50 -11.25
N CYS A 59 -13.80 14.33 -10.63
CA CYS A 59 -14.77 13.25 -10.79
C CYS A 59 -15.76 13.12 -9.63
N ASP A 60 -15.59 13.92 -8.58
CA ASP A 60 -16.35 13.85 -7.32
C ASP A 60 -16.40 12.43 -6.72
N THR A 61 -15.27 11.71 -6.81
CA THR A 61 -15.17 10.32 -6.35
C THR A 61 -13.74 9.94 -5.98
N SER A 62 -13.58 8.88 -5.19
CA SER A 62 -12.27 8.31 -4.86
C SER A 62 -11.74 7.44 -6.00
N HIS A 63 -10.49 7.65 -6.41
CA HIS A 63 -9.81 6.82 -7.39
C HIS A 63 -8.88 5.83 -6.71
N SER A 64 -8.69 4.66 -7.31
CA SER A 64 -7.58 3.80 -6.88
C SER A 64 -6.27 4.51 -7.19
N ILE A 65 -5.28 4.34 -6.32
CA ILE A 65 -3.92 4.89 -6.52
C ILE A 65 -3.26 4.44 -7.83
N PHE A 66 -3.68 3.32 -8.40
CA PHE A 66 -3.16 2.83 -9.68
C PHE A 66 -3.66 3.65 -10.88
N HIS A 67 -4.73 4.43 -10.70
CA HIS A 67 -5.29 5.33 -11.73
C HIS A 67 -5.29 6.80 -11.30
N ALA A 68 -4.77 7.12 -10.11
CA ALA A 68 -4.81 8.45 -9.51
C ALA A 68 -3.90 9.50 -10.18
N SER A 69 -3.41 9.26 -11.39
CA SER A 69 -2.48 10.14 -12.09
C SER A 69 -2.64 10.11 -13.62
N GLU A 70 -3.64 9.39 -14.15
CA GLU A 70 -3.93 9.35 -15.58
C GLU A 70 -4.90 10.48 -15.95
N GLY A 71 -4.36 11.64 -16.36
CA GLY A 71 -5.12 12.78 -16.90
C GLY A 71 -5.09 14.06 -16.04
N LEU A 72 -5.81 15.11 -16.49
CA LEU A 72 -6.01 16.37 -15.77
C LEU A 72 -7.04 16.21 -14.64
N HIS A 73 -6.69 15.50 -13.59
CA HIS A 73 -7.55 15.30 -12.43
C HIS A 73 -6.99 16.08 -11.23
N ASP A 74 -7.82 16.90 -10.60
CA ASP A 74 -7.48 17.60 -9.35
C ASP A 74 -7.77 16.66 -8.19
N TYR A 75 -6.73 16.23 -7.49
CA TYR A 75 -6.84 15.38 -6.32
C TYR A 75 -6.71 16.21 -5.05
N ASP A 76 -7.62 15.98 -4.11
CA ASP A 76 -7.50 16.56 -2.80
C ASP A 76 -6.22 16.06 -2.11
N THR A 77 -5.64 16.87 -1.23
CA THR A 77 -4.40 16.50 -0.47
C THR A 77 -4.61 15.37 0.56
N GLY A 78 -5.73 14.64 0.46
CA GLY A 78 -6.05 13.46 1.25
C GLY A 78 -5.67 12.16 0.55
N GLY A 79 -5.62 11.07 1.33
CA GLY A 79 -5.20 9.75 0.86
C GLY A 79 -3.85 9.33 1.42
N PHE A 80 -3.49 8.07 1.23
CA PHE A 80 -2.19 7.54 1.67
C PHE A 80 -1.12 7.82 0.63
N ASP A 81 -0.04 8.48 1.06
CA ASP A 81 1.12 8.79 0.22
C ASP A 81 2.06 7.58 0.15
N ARG A 82 1.85 6.79 -0.91
CA ARG A 82 2.62 5.58 -1.20
C ARG A 82 4.10 5.86 -1.42
N GLU A 83 4.43 6.94 -2.14
CA GLU A 83 5.82 7.26 -2.47
C GLU A 83 6.58 7.68 -1.22
N ARG A 84 5.97 8.53 -0.38
CA ARG A 84 6.58 8.94 0.89
C ARG A 84 6.74 7.78 1.87
N PHE A 85 5.82 6.82 1.89
CA PHE A 85 5.96 5.62 2.71
C PHE A 85 7.12 4.73 2.25
N LEU A 86 7.32 4.59 0.93
CA LEU A 86 8.40 3.77 0.37
C LEU A 86 9.78 4.44 0.42
N ALA A 87 9.81 5.77 0.55
CA ALA A 87 11.05 6.55 0.66
C ALA A 87 11.59 6.67 2.09
N ALA A 88 10.83 6.23 3.11
CA ALA A 88 11.18 6.29 4.53
C ALA A 88 11.97 5.05 4.99
#